data_AF-A0A2T6CXH7-F1
#
_entry.id   AF-A0A2T6CXH7-F1
#
_cell.length_a   1.000
_cell.length_b   1.000
_cell.length_c   1.000
_cell.angle_alpha   90.00
_cell.angle_beta   90.00
_cell.angle_gamma   90.00
#
_symmetry.space_group_name_H-M   'P 1'
#
loop_
_entity.id
_entity.type
_entity.pdbx_description
1 polymer ?
#
loop_
_entity_poly.entity_id
_entity_poly.type
_entity_poly.pdbx_seq_one_letter_code
_entity_poly.pdbx_strand_id
1 'polypeptide(L)'
;MPLRRTVPRPTPAIGLLSRSVLPQDRTARRRQRVCLSRGPRRLIRLEAPCRRNIRAQSKSPPPCSVVRKTPPNPIEMLPSSSLPAMSTQVHPSDRTVKVSPGFTLIELLVAVSVLVLLLLLVMEIVQSGTLVIGGSRKHLAADAEAREMFNRFAIDLAGMIRRADMDAVFTNAAGTNAAMIFYSESPGFFASGVTATNRSPLSLIGYRVKDAKLERLGKGLAWTGNSDTPVYLTYATNNLATNSTPVSGSTITDVWGTLSSSNDPDYHLQADGVFRFAFCFRKKDGTYSLTLPTDPVSGAFSTVSSVVLTLAVLDDESRKIVKDTSKLATALDNPTEANMAAGTLPGKIWQENVADAQTFASKAGIPVSAASRVRIYQRSFPLNTP
;
A
#
# COMPACT_ATOMS: atom_id res chain seq x y z
N MET A 1 -37.85 56.27 -26.61
CA MET A 1 -36.83 56.87 -25.71
C MET A 1 -35.68 55.89 -25.53
N PRO A 2 -34.47 56.20 -26.00
CA PRO A 2 -33.32 55.29 -25.95
C PRO A 2 -32.37 55.64 -24.81
N LEU A 3 -31.80 54.65 -24.11
CA LEU A 3 -30.66 54.85 -23.22
C LEU A 3 -29.44 54.09 -23.74
N ARG A 4 -28.37 54.87 -23.86
CA ARG A 4 -27.10 54.63 -24.55
C ARG A 4 -26.17 53.70 -23.76
N ARG A 5 -25.43 52.89 -24.51
CA ARG A 5 -24.13 52.30 -24.14
C ARG A 5 -23.10 53.38 -23.80
N THR A 6 -22.30 53.14 -22.77
CA THR A 6 -20.98 53.77 -22.58
C THR A 6 -19.93 52.72 -22.26
N VAL A 7 -18.88 52.73 -23.08
CA VAL A 7 -17.64 51.96 -22.99
C VAL A 7 -16.61 52.83 -22.26
N PRO A 8 -15.75 52.30 -21.38
CA PRO A 8 -14.53 53.00 -20.97
C PRO A 8 -13.35 52.65 -21.88
N ARG A 9 -12.71 53.70 -22.40
CA ARG A 9 -11.42 53.72 -23.12
C ARG A 9 -10.23 53.71 -22.13
N PRO A 10 -9.01 53.39 -22.61
CA PRO A 10 -7.79 53.33 -21.80
C PRO A 10 -7.09 54.70 -21.67
N THR A 11 -6.32 54.87 -20.59
CA THR A 11 -5.49 56.06 -20.33
C THR A 11 -3.99 55.74 -20.48
N PRO A 12 -3.14 56.73 -20.85
CA PRO A 12 -1.82 56.51 -21.46
C PRO A 12 -0.62 56.72 -20.52
N ALA A 13 0.55 56.51 -21.10
CA ALA A 13 1.90 56.56 -20.53
C ALA A 13 2.42 57.95 -20.11
N ILE A 14 3.30 57.96 -19.10
CA ILE A 14 4.33 58.95 -18.76
C ILE A 14 5.46 58.11 -18.11
N GLY A 15 6.74 58.06 -18.51
CA GLY A 15 7.56 58.94 -19.32
C GLY A 15 8.40 59.86 -18.44
N LEU A 16 9.53 59.39 -17.87
CA LEU A 16 10.66 60.27 -17.54
C LEU A 16 11.97 59.51 -17.26
N LEU A 17 12.94 59.84 -18.10
CA LEU A 17 14.37 59.56 -18.03
C LEU A 17 15.02 60.28 -16.84
N SER A 18 16.04 59.69 -16.22
CA SER A 18 17.25 60.46 -15.96
C SER A 18 18.49 59.58 -15.81
N ARG A 19 19.59 60.13 -16.31
CA ARG A 19 20.88 59.54 -16.61
C ARG A 19 21.82 59.53 -15.39
N SER A 20 22.83 58.66 -15.52
CA SER A 20 24.25 58.85 -15.18
C SER A 20 24.64 59.05 -13.71
N VAL A 21 25.62 58.28 -13.25
CA VAL A 21 27.03 58.69 -13.16
C VAL A 21 27.84 57.52 -12.57
N LEU A 22 28.86 57.08 -13.33
CA LEU A 22 30.00 56.26 -12.88
C LEU A 22 30.85 57.07 -11.89
N PRO A 23 31.63 56.43 -11.00
CA PRO A 23 33.06 56.39 -11.34
C PRO A 23 33.76 55.06 -11.00
N GLN A 24 34.73 54.77 -11.86
CA GLN A 24 35.89 53.91 -11.60
C GLN A 24 36.72 54.47 -10.44
N ASP A 25 37.40 53.61 -9.67
CA ASP A 25 38.82 53.28 -9.87
C ASP A 25 39.50 52.84 -8.55
N ARG A 26 40.57 52.06 -8.71
CA ARG A 26 41.72 51.86 -7.80
C ARG A 26 41.70 50.78 -6.72
N THR A 27 42.29 49.65 -7.12
CA THR A 27 43.54 49.08 -6.59
C THR A 27 43.77 49.10 -5.07
N ALA A 28 43.87 47.91 -4.46
CA ALA A 28 44.89 47.65 -3.45
C ALA A 28 45.22 46.15 -3.37
N ARG A 29 46.41 45.80 -3.88
CA ARG A 29 47.15 44.61 -3.48
C ARG A 29 47.40 44.68 -1.97
N ARG A 30 47.09 43.63 -1.21
CA ARG A 30 47.82 43.35 0.03
C ARG A 30 48.05 41.86 0.20
N ARG A 31 49.31 41.48 0.00
CA ARG A 31 49.90 40.24 0.48
C ARG A 31 49.85 40.25 2.00
N GLN A 32 49.42 39.15 2.61
CA GLN A 32 49.85 38.79 3.96
C GLN A 32 50.20 37.31 3.98
N ARG A 33 51.51 37.06 4.12
CA ARG A 33 52.08 35.80 4.59
C ARG A 33 52.09 35.82 6.13
N VAL A 34 52.37 34.65 6.69
CA VAL A 34 52.84 34.38 8.08
C VAL A 34 51.65 34.37 9.07
N CYS A 35 51.36 33.35 9.89
CA CYS A 35 52.22 32.40 10.59
C CYS A 35 51.63 30.97 10.66
N LEU A 36 52.53 30.00 10.48
CA LEU A 36 52.43 28.66 11.04
C LEU A 36 52.34 28.74 12.57
N SER A 37 51.32 28.12 13.15
CA SER A 37 51.31 27.72 14.56
C SER A 37 51.20 26.19 14.60
N ARG A 38 52.31 25.57 14.99
CA ARG A 38 52.48 24.14 15.25
C ARG A 38 52.04 23.85 16.68
N GLY A 39 51.24 22.79 16.84
CA GLY A 39 51.27 21.89 18.00
C GLY A 39 49.94 21.69 18.74
N PRO A 40 49.79 20.62 19.54
CA PRO A 40 50.46 19.33 19.50
C PRO A 40 49.49 18.19 19.13
N ARG A 41 50.05 17.21 18.41
CA ARG A 41 49.45 15.88 18.19
C ARG A 41 49.24 15.20 19.55
N ARG A 42 47.98 15.00 19.95
CA ARG A 42 47.64 13.94 20.92
C ARG A 42 47.48 12.64 20.14
N LEU A 43 48.51 11.79 20.25
CA LEU A 43 48.41 10.36 20.04
C LEU A 43 47.27 9.83 20.93
N ILE A 44 46.16 9.43 20.34
CA ILE A 44 45.26 8.45 20.94
C ILE A 44 45.47 7.17 20.15
N ARG A 45 46.34 6.36 20.74
CA ARG A 45 46.43 4.89 20.72
C ARG A 45 45.42 4.20 19.78
N LEU A 46 45.98 3.69 18.68
CA LEU A 46 45.44 2.55 17.94
C LEU A 46 45.33 1.36 18.91
N GLU A 47 44.11 0.99 19.29
CA GLU A 47 43.81 -0.37 19.73
C GLU A 47 42.73 -0.95 18.81
N ALA A 48 43.18 -1.81 17.90
CA ALA A 48 42.39 -2.85 17.27
C ALA A 48 43.23 -4.14 17.38
N PRO A 49 42.65 -5.35 17.28
CA PRO A 49 41.28 -5.75 17.59
C PRO A 49 41.28 -6.99 18.52
N CYS A 50 40.33 -7.07 19.47
CA CYS A 50 40.11 -8.32 20.20
C CYS A 50 39.40 -9.32 19.28
N ARG A 51 40.18 -10.24 18.71
CA ARG A 51 39.74 -11.45 18.02
C ARG A 51 38.79 -12.26 18.92
N ARG A 52 37.49 -12.21 18.65
CA ARG A 52 36.58 -13.32 18.98
C ARG A 52 36.36 -14.17 17.74
N ASN A 53 37.09 -15.28 17.69
CA ASN A 53 36.78 -16.44 16.87
C ASN A 53 35.39 -16.96 17.25
N ILE A 54 34.34 -16.55 16.53
CA ILE A 54 33.10 -17.30 16.48
C ILE A 54 33.23 -18.25 15.31
N ARG A 55 33.61 -19.48 15.65
CA ARG A 55 33.64 -20.62 14.75
C ARG A 55 32.20 -20.87 14.28
N ALA A 56 31.92 -20.51 13.04
CA ALA A 56 30.72 -20.90 12.34
C ALA A 56 30.66 -22.45 12.29
N GLN A 57 29.79 -23.05 13.10
CA GLN A 57 29.23 -24.35 12.77
C GLN A 57 28.07 -24.11 11.81
N SER A 58 28.36 -24.18 10.51
CA SER A 58 27.34 -24.35 9.48
C SER A 58 26.74 -25.75 9.63
N LYS A 59 25.74 -25.90 10.50
CA LYS A 59 24.80 -27.01 10.37
C LYS A 59 23.74 -26.57 9.37
N SER A 60 23.96 -26.95 8.11
CA SER A 60 22.94 -26.94 7.07
C SER A 60 21.67 -27.63 7.58
N PRO A 61 20.50 -26.98 7.58
CA PRO A 61 19.24 -27.68 7.76
C PRO A 61 19.04 -28.63 6.57
N PRO A 62 18.59 -29.88 6.79
CA PRO A 62 18.26 -30.77 5.69
C PRO A 62 17.12 -30.15 4.86
N PRO A 63 17.05 -30.44 3.56
CA PRO A 63 15.95 -29.98 2.73
C PRO A 63 14.64 -30.54 3.30
N CYS A 64 13.70 -29.66 3.66
CA CYS A 64 12.31 -30.04 3.84
C CYS A 64 11.79 -30.53 2.48
N SER A 65 11.92 -31.83 2.24
CA SER A 65 11.18 -32.54 1.23
C SER A 65 9.70 -32.39 1.57
N VAL A 66 9.02 -31.56 0.80
CA VAL A 66 7.56 -31.56 0.76
C VAL A 66 7.14 -32.91 0.21
N VAL A 67 6.90 -33.86 1.11
CA VAL A 67 6.20 -35.09 0.79
C VAL A 67 4.79 -34.68 0.38
N ARG A 68 4.57 -34.59 -0.94
CA ARG A 68 3.24 -34.60 -1.53
C ARG A 68 2.58 -35.93 -1.13
N LYS A 69 1.81 -35.92 -0.05
CA LYS A 69 0.78 -36.95 0.17
C LYS A 69 -0.30 -36.72 -0.88
N THR A 70 -0.21 -37.49 -1.96
CA THR A 70 -1.36 -37.78 -2.82
C THR A 70 -2.50 -38.31 -1.95
N PRO A 71 -3.74 -37.81 -2.09
CA PRO A 71 -4.89 -38.44 -1.45
C PRO A 71 -5.06 -39.86 -2.01
N PRO A 72 -5.26 -40.88 -1.17
CA PRO A 72 -5.67 -42.18 -1.66
C PRO A 72 -7.09 -42.09 -2.19
N ASN A 73 -7.29 -42.66 -3.38
CA ASN A 73 -8.60 -42.92 -3.96
C ASN A 73 -9.51 -43.64 -2.95
N PRO A 74 -10.80 -43.31 -2.86
CA PRO A 74 -11.77 -44.15 -2.19
C PRO A 74 -12.06 -45.36 -3.08
N ILE A 75 -11.32 -46.44 -2.86
CA ILE A 75 -11.66 -47.76 -3.38
C ILE A 75 -12.76 -48.34 -2.48
N GLU A 76 -13.83 -48.77 -3.14
CA GLU A 76 -14.93 -49.57 -2.63
C GLU A 76 -14.46 -50.65 -1.63
N MET A 77 -15.06 -50.66 -0.45
CA MET A 77 -15.09 -51.84 0.41
C MET A 77 -16.54 -52.07 0.84
N LEU A 78 -17.24 -52.84 0.02
CA LEU A 78 -18.45 -53.54 0.40
C LEU A 78 -18.07 -54.66 1.38
N PRO A 79 -18.76 -54.81 2.53
CA PRO A 79 -18.58 -55.99 3.36
C PRO A 79 -19.30 -57.19 2.72
N SER A 80 -18.49 -58.18 2.32
CA SER A 80 -18.94 -59.53 1.97
C SER A 80 -19.37 -60.28 3.23
N SER A 81 -20.68 -60.42 3.45
CA SER A 81 -21.23 -61.32 4.46
C SER A 81 -21.52 -62.69 3.84
N SER A 82 -20.84 -63.71 4.39
CA SER A 82 -20.95 -65.13 4.10
C SER A 82 -22.36 -65.70 4.32
N LEU A 83 -22.80 -66.50 3.35
CA LEU A 83 -24.00 -67.33 3.37
C LEU A 83 -23.85 -68.54 4.31
N PRO A 84 -24.79 -68.80 5.22
CA PRO A 84 -25.08 -70.15 5.69
C PRO A 84 -26.18 -70.78 4.82
N ALA A 85 -25.89 -71.96 4.27
CA ALA A 85 -26.87 -72.83 3.64
C ALA A 85 -27.91 -73.26 4.68
N MET A 86 -29.18 -72.90 4.47
CA MET A 86 -30.28 -73.35 5.31
C MET A 86 -31.40 -73.91 4.44
N SER A 87 -31.50 -75.24 4.53
CA SER A 87 -32.53 -76.16 4.07
C SER A 87 -33.93 -75.55 3.88
N THR A 88 -34.40 -75.56 2.63
CA THR A 88 -35.78 -75.31 2.23
C THR A 88 -36.65 -76.53 2.56
N GLN A 89 -37.47 -76.44 3.61
CA GLN A 89 -38.71 -77.22 3.68
C GLN A 89 -39.87 -76.35 3.18
N VAL A 90 -40.51 -76.81 2.11
CA VAL A 90 -41.68 -76.18 1.50
C VAL A 90 -42.92 -76.62 2.29
N HIS A 91 -43.46 -75.71 3.09
CA HIS A 91 -44.81 -75.82 3.65
C HIS A 91 -45.76 -74.94 2.83
N PRO A 92 -46.84 -75.47 2.26
CA PRO A 92 -47.84 -74.68 1.55
C PRO A 92 -48.77 -73.99 2.56
N SER A 93 -48.46 -72.75 2.92
CA SER A 93 -49.35 -71.88 3.70
C SER A 93 -49.96 -70.79 2.80
N ASP A 94 -51.19 -71.10 2.38
CA ASP A 94 -52.33 -70.21 2.15
C ASP A 94 -52.03 -68.71 1.93
N ARG A 95 -51.89 -68.32 0.65
CA ARG A 95 -51.82 -66.91 0.23
C ARG A 95 -53.22 -66.31 0.22
N THR A 96 -53.64 -65.78 1.36
CA THR A 96 -54.67 -64.73 1.39
C THR A 96 -54.05 -63.45 0.83
N VAL A 97 -54.48 -63.06 -0.38
CA VAL A 97 -54.11 -61.79 -1.01
C VAL A 97 -54.71 -60.67 -0.14
N LYS A 98 -53.90 -60.13 0.78
CA LYS A 98 -54.21 -58.88 1.48
C LYS A 98 -54.22 -57.76 0.45
N VAL A 99 -55.42 -57.39 0.01
CA VAL A 99 -55.65 -56.19 -0.79
C VAL A 99 -55.20 -55.00 0.07
N SER A 100 -54.11 -54.34 -0.33
CA SER A 100 -53.65 -53.13 0.34
C SER A 100 -54.69 -52.03 0.14
N PRO A 101 -55.14 -51.34 1.19
CA PRO A 101 -56.01 -50.18 1.01
C PRO A 101 -55.24 -49.15 0.17
N GLY A 102 -55.82 -48.76 -0.96
CA GLY A 102 -55.25 -47.72 -1.82
C GLY A 102 -55.25 -46.38 -1.10
N PHE A 103 -54.21 -45.57 -1.33
CA PHE A 103 -54.14 -44.22 -0.81
C PHE A 103 -55.36 -43.42 -1.27
N THR A 104 -55.98 -42.74 -0.33
CA THR A 104 -57.08 -41.83 -0.64
C THR A 104 -56.54 -40.63 -1.42
N LEU A 105 -57.37 -40.06 -2.30
CA LEU A 105 -56.99 -38.88 -3.10
C LEU A 105 -56.55 -37.70 -2.18
N ILE A 106 -57.15 -37.60 -0.99
CA ILE A 106 -56.80 -36.58 0.00
C ILE A 106 -55.42 -36.81 0.62
N GLU A 107 -55.02 -38.06 0.91
CA GLU A 107 -53.65 -38.36 1.38
C GLU A 107 -52.62 -38.00 0.33
N LEU A 108 -52.90 -38.26 -0.96
CA LEU A 108 -52.00 -37.90 -2.03
C LEU A 108 -51.86 -36.37 -2.18
N LEU A 109 -52.96 -35.63 -2.06
CA LEU A 109 -52.95 -34.17 -2.10
C LEU A 109 -52.15 -33.58 -0.93
N VAL A 110 -52.31 -34.12 0.28
CA VAL A 110 -51.55 -33.71 1.46
C VAL A 110 -50.07 -34.08 1.34
N ALA A 111 -49.74 -35.26 0.82
CA ALA A 111 -48.35 -35.67 0.62
C ALA A 111 -47.63 -34.75 -0.38
N VAL A 112 -48.29 -34.39 -1.48
CA VAL A 112 -47.73 -33.48 -2.48
C VAL A 112 -47.59 -32.07 -1.92
N SER A 113 -48.55 -31.56 -1.14
CA SER A 113 -48.44 -30.22 -0.55
C SER A 113 -47.28 -30.11 0.45
N VAL A 114 -47.11 -31.11 1.31
CA VAL A 114 -45.97 -31.18 2.24
C VAL A 114 -44.65 -31.29 1.48
N LEU A 115 -44.59 -32.11 0.41
CA LEU A 115 -43.40 -32.23 -0.42
C LEU A 115 -43.01 -30.88 -1.05
N VAL A 116 -43.98 -30.13 -1.60
CA VAL A 116 -43.72 -28.80 -2.17
C VAL A 116 -43.22 -27.83 -1.10
N LEU A 117 -43.81 -27.84 0.09
CA LEU A 117 -43.34 -26.99 1.20
C LEU A 117 -41.91 -27.32 1.63
N LEU A 118 -41.57 -28.61 1.73
CA LEU A 118 -40.21 -29.05 2.06
C LEU A 118 -39.21 -28.63 0.97
N LEU A 119 -39.57 -28.75 -0.31
CA LEU A 119 -38.70 -28.32 -1.41
C LEU A 119 -38.47 -26.80 -1.40
N LEU A 120 -39.51 -25.99 -1.15
CA LEU A 120 -39.37 -24.53 -1.04
C LEU A 120 -38.44 -24.14 0.13
N LEU A 121 -38.60 -24.79 1.28
CA LEU A 121 -37.74 -24.54 2.45
C LEU A 121 -36.27 -24.87 2.14
N VAL A 122 -36.00 -26.01 1.50
CA VAL A 122 -34.64 -26.37 1.09
C VAL A 122 -34.07 -25.36 0.08
N MET A 123 -34.87 -24.88 -0.88
CA MET A 123 -34.43 -23.86 -1.84
C MET A 123 -34.06 -22.55 -1.15
N GLU A 124 -34.86 -22.07 -0.21
CA GLU A 124 -34.57 -20.85 0.56
C GLU A 124 -33.28 -20.99 1.38
N ILE A 125 -33.07 -22.14 2.04
CA ILE A 125 -31.83 -22.41 2.79
C ILE A 125 -30.62 -22.41 1.87
N VAL A 126 -30.72 -23.04 0.69
CA VAL A 126 -29.62 -23.08 -0.28
C VAL A 126 -29.31 -21.68 -0.80
N GLN A 127 -30.33 -20.89 -1.15
CA GLN A 127 -30.14 -19.52 -1.62
C GLN A 127 -29.50 -18.64 -0.55
N SER A 128 -30.00 -18.66 0.68
CA SER A 128 -29.41 -17.93 1.81
C SER A 128 -27.96 -18.36 2.07
N GLY A 129 -27.70 -19.67 2.05
CA GLY A 129 -26.36 -20.23 2.20
C GLY A 129 -25.39 -19.73 1.13
N THR A 130 -25.81 -19.68 -0.15
CA THR A 130 -24.95 -19.18 -1.23
C THR A 130 -24.59 -17.70 -1.08
N LEU A 131 -25.53 -16.86 -0.60
CA LEU A 131 -25.27 -15.44 -0.37
C LEU A 131 -24.26 -15.22 0.76
N VAL A 132 -24.37 -15.97 1.86
CA VAL A 132 -23.45 -15.88 3.00
C VAL A 132 -22.04 -16.36 2.61
N ILE A 133 -21.94 -17.51 1.93
CA ILE A 133 -20.66 -18.07 1.48
C ILE A 133 -19.99 -17.13 0.47
N GLY A 134 -20.76 -16.59 -0.48
CA GLY A 134 -20.27 -15.62 -1.46
C GLY A 134 -19.76 -14.34 -0.79
N GLY A 135 -20.50 -13.80 0.18
CA GLY A 135 -20.06 -12.65 0.96
C GLY A 135 -18.76 -12.89 1.72
N SER A 136 -18.62 -14.07 2.35
CA SER A 136 -17.41 -14.45 3.10
C SER A 136 -16.18 -14.53 2.18
N ARG A 137 -16.29 -15.18 1.01
CA ARG A 137 -15.17 -15.30 0.05
C ARG A 137 -14.64 -13.94 -0.40
N LYS A 138 -15.53 -12.98 -0.66
CA LYS A 138 -15.13 -11.61 -1.06
C LYS A 138 -14.35 -10.90 0.03
N HIS A 139 -14.76 -11.05 1.29
CA HIS A 139 -14.02 -10.47 2.43
C HIS A 139 -12.66 -11.11 2.62
N LEU A 140 -12.57 -12.43 2.47
CA LEU A 140 -11.30 -13.15 2.54
C LEU A 140 -10.34 -12.72 1.43
N ALA A 141 -10.83 -12.46 0.22
CA ALA A 141 -10.01 -11.98 -0.89
C ALA A 141 -9.43 -10.58 -0.62
N ALA A 142 -10.26 -9.62 -0.21
CA ALA A 142 -9.80 -8.26 0.12
C ALA A 142 -8.82 -8.25 1.31
N ASP A 143 -9.05 -9.10 2.31
CA ASP A 143 -8.19 -9.25 3.49
C ASP A 143 -6.85 -9.90 3.14
N ALA A 144 -6.84 -10.92 2.26
CA ALA A 144 -5.61 -11.52 1.77
C ALA A 144 -4.74 -10.50 1.02
N GLU A 145 -5.35 -9.71 0.12
CA GLU A 145 -4.67 -8.67 -0.65
C GLU A 145 -4.12 -7.56 0.27
N ALA A 146 -4.91 -7.09 1.24
CA ALA A 146 -4.45 -6.09 2.21
C ALA A 146 -3.28 -6.60 3.06
N ARG A 147 -3.32 -7.87 3.49
CA ARG A 147 -2.23 -8.48 4.28
C ARG A 147 -0.94 -8.58 3.48
N GLU A 148 -1.01 -9.02 2.23
CA GLU A 148 0.15 -9.09 1.35
C GLU A 148 0.79 -7.71 1.19
N MET A 149 -0.03 -6.69 0.93
CA MET A 149 0.46 -5.31 0.82
C MET A 149 1.09 -4.80 2.10
N PHE A 150 0.47 -5.00 3.25
CA PHE A 150 1.08 -4.59 4.51
C PHE A 150 2.37 -5.34 4.85
N ASN A 151 2.49 -6.60 4.47
CA ASN A 151 3.74 -7.34 4.63
C ASN A 151 4.83 -6.74 3.74
N ARG A 152 4.49 -6.35 2.52
CA ARG A 152 5.41 -5.66 1.62
C ARG A 152 5.87 -4.31 2.17
N PHE A 153 4.93 -3.48 2.62
CA PHE A 153 5.25 -2.22 3.32
C PHE A 153 6.13 -2.44 4.54
N ALA A 154 5.87 -3.48 5.34
CA ALA A 154 6.68 -3.80 6.51
C ALA A 154 8.15 -4.01 6.14
N ILE A 155 8.41 -4.83 5.12
CA ILE A 155 9.77 -5.15 4.67
C ILE A 155 10.46 -3.88 4.16
N ASP A 156 9.79 -3.10 3.31
CA ASP A 156 10.39 -1.93 2.69
C ASP A 156 10.63 -0.78 3.68
N LEU A 157 9.71 -0.55 4.61
CA LEU A 157 9.85 0.45 5.69
C LEU A 157 10.84 0.02 6.78
N ALA A 158 10.99 -1.28 7.02
CA ALA A 158 12.00 -1.81 7.94
C ALA A 158 13.42 -1.57 7.38
N GLY A 159 13.61 -1.75 6.07
CA GLY A 159 14.86 -1.46 5.37
C GLY A 159 15.06 0.02 4.98
N MET A 160 14.13 0.91 5.33
CA MET A 160 14.21 2.33 4.95
C MET A 160 15.41 3.02 5.60
N ILE A 161 16.21 3.73 4.78
CA ILE A 161 17.35 4.51 5.25
C ILE A 161 16.86 5.84 5.84
N ARG A 162 17.22 6.10 7.10
CA ARG A 162 16.72 7.26 7.88
C ARG A 162 17.81 8.23 8.30
N ARG A 163 18.83 8.40 7.46
CA ARG A 163 19.90 9.36 7.70
C ARG A 163 19.44 10.78 7.39
N ALA A 164 20.01 11.77 8.06
CA ALA A 164 19.66 13.18 7.86
C ALA A 164 20.02 13.72 6.46
N ASP A 165 20.99 13.10 5.79
CA ASP A 165 21.43 13.44 4.43
C ASP A 165 20.69 12.68 3.32
N MET A 166 19.69 11.86 3.67
CA MET A 166 18.89 11.10 2.72
C MET A 166 17.48 11.67 2.66
N ASP A 167 17.01 11.93 1.45
CA ASP A 167 15.67 12.46 1.22
C ASP A 167 14.61 11.35 1.31
N ALA A 168 13.39 11.74 1.66
CA ALA A 168 12.21 10.89 1.60
C ALA A 168 10.98 11.76 1.32
N VAL A 169 10.25 11.41 0.27
CA VAL A 169 9.13 12.20 -0.25
C VAL A 169 7.83 11.52 0.14
N PHE A 170 6.97 12.27 0.83
CA PHE A 170 5.67 11.82 1.27
C PHE A 170 4.65 12.88 0.88
N THR A 171 3.80 12.57 -0.09
CA THR A 171 2.81 13.50 -0.61
C THR A 171 1.41 13.01 -0.33
N ASN A 172 0.67 13.76 0.48
CA ASN A 172 -0.77 13.66 0.64
C ASN A 172 -1.41 14.88 -0.05
N ALA A 173 -1.34 14.93 -1.39
CA ALA A 173 -1.89 16.07 -2.12
C ALA A 173 -3.43 15.98 -2.21
N ALA A 174 -4.09 17.11 -1.91
CA ALA A 174 -5.54 17.18 -1.90
C ALA A 174 -6.13 16.83 -3.27
N GLY A 175 -7.07 15.88 -3.29
CA GLY A 175 -7.74 15.42 -4.51
C GLY A 175 -6.97 14.37 -5.32
N THR A 176 -5.79 13.96 -4.84
CA THR A 176 -4.98 12.91 -5.46
C THR A 176 -4.65 11.79 -4.46
N ASN A 177 -4.30 10.62 -4.97
CA ASN A 177 -3.82 9.54 -4.12
C ASN A 177 -2.52 9.93 -3.42
N ALA A 178 -2.32 9.40 -2.22
CA ALA A 178 -1.04 9.53 -1.56
C ALA A 178 0.07 8.89 -2.41
N ALA A 179 1.28 9.43 -2.30
CA ALA A 179 2.48 8.80 -2.81
C ALA A 179 3.57 8.87 -1.75
N MET A 180 4.39 7.83 -1.68
CA MET A 180 5.58 7.82 -0.85
C MET A 180 6.75 7.31 -1.67
N ILE A 181 7.92 7.92 -1.53
CA ILE A 181 9.15 7.54 -2.21
C ILE A 181 10.30 7.71 -1.21
N PHE A 182 11.11 6.67 -1.05
CA PHE A 182 12.22 6.67 -0.09
C PHE A 182 13.29 5.66 -0.49
N TYR A 183 14.48 5.82 0.06
CA TYR A 183 15.58 4.86 -0.09
C TYR A 183 15.43 3.69 0.88
N SER A 184 15.65 2.46 0.40
CA SER A 184 15.57 1.24 1.22
C SER A 184 16.63 0.22 0.82
N GLU A 185 17.07 -0.58 1.79
CA GLU A 185 17.94 -1.76 1.58
C GLU A 185 17.19 -2.94 0.94
N SER A 186 15.89 -2.77 0.65
CA SER A 186 15.13 -3.73 -0.13
C SER A 186 15.73 -3.94 -1.51
N PRO A 187 15.63 -5.16 -2.08
CA PRO A 187 16.09 -5.40 -3.44
C PRO A 187 15.34 -4.57 -4.48
N GLY A 188 16.09 -3.92 -5.37
CA GLY A 188 15.59 -3.26 -6.58
C GLY A 188 16.26 -3.81 -7.83
N PHE A 189 15.58 -3.64 -8.97
CA PHE A 189 16.10 -4.03 -10.28
C PHE A 189 16.74 -2.82 -10.95
N PHE A 190 17.91 -3.01 -11.56
CA PHE A 190 18.48 -1.98 -12.42
C PHE A 190 17.61 -1.83 -13.68
N ALA A 191 17.57 -0.61 -14.22
CA ALA A 191 16.97 -0.38 -15.52
C ALA A 191 17.61 -1.28 -16.59
N SER A 192 16.82 -1.62 -17.61
CA SER A 192 17.19 -2.48 -18.73
C SER A 192 18.49 -2.00 -19.40
N GLY A 193 19.57 -2.78 -19.27
CA GLY A 193 20.87 -2.49 -19.89
C GLY A 193 22.07 -2.92 -19.03
N VAL A 194 21.90 -2.94 -17.70
CA VAL A 194 22.79 -3.67 -16.79
C VAL A 194 22.22 -5.08 -16.66
N THR A 195 23.05 -6.12 -16.71
CA THR A 195 22.61 -7.53 -16.69
C THR A 195 21.53 -7.71 -15.61
N ALA A 196 20.28 -7.96 -16.04
CA ALA A 196 19.06 -7.92 -15.20
C ALA A 196 19.04 -8.92 -14.03
N THR A 197 20.11 -9.71 -13.89
CA THR A 197 20.41 -10.59 -12.76
C THR A 197 21.01 -9.86 -11.55
N ASN A 198 21.53 -8.64 -11.73
CA ASN A 198 22.12 -7.88 -10.63
C ASN A 198 21.03 -7.20 -9.81
N ARG A 199 20.95 -7.52 -8.52
CA ARG A 199 20.12 -6.81 -7.54
C ARG A 199 20.99 -5.79 -6.82
N SER A 200 20.51 -4.55 -6.71
CA SER A 200 21.22 -3.58 -5.88
C SER A 200 20.96 -3.84 -4.39
N PRO A 201 21.98 -3.68 -3.50
CA PRO A 201 21.75 -3.61 -2.06
C PRO A 201 21.00 -2.35 -1.62
N LEU A 202 20.86 -1.34 -2.50
CA LEU A 202 20.15 -0.09 -2.22
C LEU A 202 19.17 0.18 -3.36
N SER A 203 17.91 0.44 -3.03
CA SER A 203 16.90 0.77 -4.01
C SER A 203 16.11 2.02 -3.65
N LEU A 204 15.58 2.67 -4.67
CA LEU A 204 14.53 3.66 -4.55
C LEU A 204 13.20 2.92 -4.59
N ILE A 205 12.49 2.95 -3.47
CA ILE A 205 11.16 2.37 -3.32
C ILE A 205 10.14 3.48 -3.37
N GLY A 206 9.07 3.24 -4.12
CA GLY A 206 7.94 4.15 -4.18
C GLY A 206 6.63 3.40 -4.20
N TYR A 207 5.58 4.00 -3.65
CA TYR A 207 4.22 3.51 -3.75
C TYR A 207 3.30 4.62 -4.22
N ARG A 208 2.40 4.25 -5.12
CA ARG A 208 1.34 5.13 -5.61
C ARG A 208 0.12 4.31 -5.99
N VAL A 209 -1.03 4.96 -6.04
CA VAL A 209 -2.22 4.35 -6.65
C VAL A 209 -2.51 5.02 -7.98
N LYS A 210 -2.57 4.20 -9.02
CA LYS A 210 -2.89 4.60 -10.38
C LYS A 210 -4.00 3.69 -10.91
N ASP A 211 -5.02 4.28 -11.53
CA ASP A 211 -6.16 3.54 -12.10
C ASP A 211 -6.84 2.58 -11.11
N ALA A 212 -6.93 3.00 -9.85
CA ALA A 212 -7.45 2.22 -8.73
C ALA A 212 -6.65 0.93 -8.41
N LYS A 213 -5.36 0.93 -8.75
CA LYS A 213 -4.42 -0.15 -8.47
C LYS A 213 -3.21 0.37 -7.72
N LEU A 214 -2.74 -0.37 -6.74
CA LEU A 214 -1.52 -0.02 -6.00
C LEU A 214 -0.31 -0.57 -6.75
N GLU A 215 0.56 0.36 -7.13
CA GLU A 215 1.82 0.08 -7.78
C GLU A 215 2.98 0.33 -6.81
N ARG A 216 4.04 -0.46 -6.96
CA ARG A 216 5.30 -0.30 -6.24
C ARG A 216 6.44 -0.12 -7.23
N LEU A 217 7.20 0.95 -7.04
CA LEU A 217 8.49 1.19 -7.67
C LEU A 217 9.58 0.42 -6.91
N GLY A 218 10.50 -0.21 -7.64
CA GLY A 218 11.63 -0.92 -7.06
C GLY A 218 12.90 -0.75 -7.89
N LYS A 219 13.40 0.48 -7.97
CA LYS A 219 14.53 0.83 -8.82
C LYS A 219 15.85 0.63 -8.08
N GLY A 220 16.69 -0.26 -8.58
CA GLY A 220 18.02 -0.52 -8.02
C GLY A 220 18.96 0.65 -8.29
N LEU A 221 19.68 1.09 -7.26
CA LEU A 221 20.62 2.20 -7.37
C LEU A 221 22.06 1.71 -7.38
N ALA A 222 22.88 2.22 -8.28
CA ALA A 222 24.30 1.90 -8.33
C ALA A 222 25.10 2.81 -7.38
N TRP A 223 26.19 2.31 -6.82
CA TRP A 223 27.16 3.14 -6.09
C TRP A 223 28.10 3.93 -7.02
N THR A 224 28.06 3.67 -8.34
CA THR A 224 29.01 4.22 -9.32
C THR A 224 28.29 5.09 -10.35
N GLY A 225 28.86 6.27 -10.61
CA GLY A 225 28.21 7.50 -11.09
C GLY A 225 27.83 7.60 -12.56
N ASN A 226 27.38 6.53 -13.21
CA ASN A 226 27.04 6.60 -14.64
C ASN A 226 25.52 6.74 -14.90
N SER A 227 24.67 6.23 -14.01
CA SER A 227 23.22 6.43 -13.98
C SER A 227 22.64 5.74 -12.74
N ASP A 228 21.49 6.20 -12.25
CA ASP A 228 20.77 5.63 -11.12
C ASP A 228 21.58 5.54 -9.80
N THR A 229 22.20 6.63 -9.36
CA THR A 229 22.89 6.68 -8.06
C THR A 229 22.00 7.27 -6.97
N PRO A 230 22.21 6.89 -5.69
CA PRO A 230 21.55 7.59 -4.58
C PRO A 230 21.96 9.06 -4.57
N VAL A 231 21.00 9.93 -4.27
CA VAL A 231 21.19 11.37 -4.15
C VAL A 231 21.20 11.73 -2.68
N TYR A 232 22.21 12.48 -2.26
CA TYR A 232 22.33 13.00 -0.90
C TYR A 232 21.89 14.45 -0.87
N LEU A 233 21.16 14.82 0.19
CA LEU A 233 20.77 16.18 0.45
C LEU A 233 22.02 17.05 0.64
N THR A 234 22.11 18.11 -0.15
CA THR A 234 23.15 19.12 0.01
C THR A 234 22.48 20.45 0.31
N TYR A 235 23.11 21.25 1.17
CA TYR A 235 22.63 22.57 1.55
C TYR A 235 23.61 23.61 1.03
N ALA A 236 23.12 24.77 0.62
CA ALA A 236 24.00 25.85 0.17
C ALA A 236 24.99 26.21 1.30
N THR A 237 26.16 26.74 0.95
CA THR A 237 27.35 27.01 1.81
C THR A 237 27.14 27.87 3.07
N ASN A 238 25.91 28.27 3.36
CA ASN A 238 25.55 28.95 4.60
C ASN A 238 25.36 27.94 5.74
N ASN A 239 25.41 28.43 6.98
CA ASN A 239 25.20 27.61 8.17
C ASN A 239 23.86 26.83 8.07
N LEU A 240 23.87 25.50 8.24
CA LEU A 240 22.66 24.66 8.20
C LEU A 240 21.60 25.11 9.23
N ALA A 241 22.02 25.81 10.29
CA ALA A 241 21.12 26.39 11.28
C ALA A 241 20.25 27.54 10.73
N THR A 242 20.64 28.19 9.63
CA THR A 242 19.91 29.32 9.03
C THR A 242 19.41 29.06 7.62
N ASN A 243 19.92 28.02 6.94
CA ASN A 243 19.47 27.64 5.60
C ASN A 243 19.12 26.14 5.55
N SER A 244 17.86 25.82 5.83
CA SER A 244 17.32 24.45 5.88
C SER A 244 16.79 23.94 4.55
N THR A 245 16.89 24.72 3.47
CA THR A 245 16.37 24.31 2.16
C THR A 245 17.45 23.58 1.37
N PRO A 246 17.23 22.31 0.98
CA PRO A 246 18.17 21.57 0.14
C PRO A 246 18.36 22.26 -1.22
N VAL A 247 19.56 22.13 -1.79
CA VAL A 247 19.88 22.62 -3.13
C VAL A 247 19.08 21.82 -4.16
N SER A 248 18.57 22.50 -5.18
CA SER A 248 17.85 21.84 -6.26
C SER A 248 18.77 20.84 -6.98
N GLY A 249 18.26 19.63 -7.24
CA GLY A 249 19.04 18.50 -7.76
C GLY A 249 19.72 17.64 -6.69
N SER A 250 19.56 17.98 -5.40
CA SER A 250 19.93 17.11 -4.28
C SER A 250 18.73 16.42 -3.61
N THR A 251 17.52 16.72 -4.07
CA THR A 251 16.25 16.12 -3.61
C THR A 251 15.80 15.02 -4.55
N ILE A 252 15.01 14.07 -4.03
CA ILE A 252 14.38 13.04 -4.86
C ILE A 252 13.44 13.69 -5.87
N THR A 253 12.68 14.70 -5.46
CA THR A 253 11.71 15.38 -6.32
C THR A 253 12.37 16.05 -7.53
N ASP A 254 13.56 16.59 -7.40
CA ASP A 254 14.22 17.25 -8.54
C ASP A 254 14.94 16.25 -9.45
N VAL A 255 15.60 15.24 -8.87
CA VAL A 255 16.35 14.25 -9.67
C VAL A 255 15.42 13.23 -10.31
N TRP A 256 14.34 12.88 -9.62
CA TRP A 256 13.41 11.83 -10.00
C TRP A 256 11.97 12.34 -10.18
N GLY A 257 11.78 13.63 -10.45
CA GLY A 257 10.48 14.32 -10.39
C GLY A 257 9.33 13.76 -11.23
N THR A 258 9.63 12.83 -12.13
CA THR A 258 8.64 12.11 -12.92
C THR A 258 7.99 10.94 -12.16
N LEU A 259 8.54 10.46 -11.04
CA LEU A 259 8.07 9.24 -10.37
C LEU A 259 6.63 9.35 -9.83
N SER A 260 6.22 10.53 -9.39
CA SER A 260 4.87 10.76 -8.83
C SER A 260 3.78 10.93 -9.90
N SER A 261 4.13 11.16 -11.17
CA SER A 261 3.17 11.58 -12.21
C SER A 261 3.34 10.90 -13.58
N SER A 262 4.43 10.17 -13.83
CA SER A 262 4.72 9.57 -15.14
C SER A 262 4.44 8.07 -15.22
N ASN A 263 4.28 7.56 -16.45
CA ASN A 263 4.28 6.13 -16.76
C ASN A 263 5.70 5.55 -16.68
N ASP A 264 6.34 5.68 -15.52
CA ASP A 264 7.65 5.08 -15.30
C ASP A 264 7.51 3.54 -15.34
N PRO A 265 8.27 2.85 -16.22
CA PRO A 265 8.17 1.41 -16.42
C PRO A 265 8.65 0.58 -15.23
N ASP A 266 9.38 1.18 -14.28
CA ASP A 266 9.91 0.50 -13.09
C ASP A 266 8.82 0.31 -12.01
N TYR A 267 7.62 0.85 -12.21
CA TYR A 267 6.45 0.57 -11.38
C TYR A 267 5.85 -0.79 -11.74
N HIS A 268 5.74 -1.63 -10.72
CA HIS A 268 5.06 -2.91 -10.84
C HIS A 268 3.75 -2.89 -10.07
N LEU A 269 2.70 -3.40 -10.70
CA LEU A 269 1.45 -3.71 -10.03
C LEU A 269 1.72 -4.61 -8.82
N GLN A 270 1.21 -4.24 -7.64
CA GLN A 270 1.25 -5.07 -6.45
C GLN A 270 -0.14 -5.55 -6.03
N ALA A 271 -1.15 -4.69 -6.16
CA ALA A 271 -2.51 -5.03 -5.80
C ALA A 271 -3.50 -4.35 -6.75
N ASP A 272 -4.42 -5.13 -7.30
CA ASP A 272 -5.48 -4.68 -8.21
C ASP A 272 -6.69 -4.09 -7.46
N GLY A 273 -6.88 -4.48 -6.19
CA GLY A 273 -8.02 -4.09 -5.36
C GLY A 273 -7.81 -2.83 -4.54
N VAL A 274 -6.56 -2.39 -4.38
CA VAL A 274 -6.25 -1.22 -3.56
C VAL A 274 -6.42 0.05 -4.39
N PHE A 275 -7.59 0.67 -4.27
CA PHE A 275 -7.95 1.85 -5.04
C PHE A 275 -7.61 3.18 -4.37
N ARG A 276 -7.20 3.14 -3.09
CA ARG A 276 -6.71 4.30 -2.38
C ARG A 276 -5.81 3.89 -1.22
N PHE A 277 -4.74 4.64 -0.98
CA PHE A 277 -4.04 4.61 0.29
C PHE A 277 -3.74 6.01 0.81
N ALA A 278 -3.51 6.09 2.11
CA ALA A 278 -3.10 7.28 2.82
C ALA A 278 -2.14 6.89 3.93
N PHE A 279 -1.40 7.88 4.43
CA PHE A 279 -0.52 7.71 5.56
C PHE A 279 -0.56 8.92 6.48
N CYS A 280 -0.19 8.70 7.74
CA CYS A 280 0.17 9.74 8.68
C CYS A 280 1.32 9.27 9.56
N PHE A 281 2.07 10.21 10.09
CA PHE A 281 3.18 9.96 11.00
C PHE A 281 2.70 10.08 12.43
N ARG A 282 3.06 9.10 13.26
CA ARG A 282 2.98 9.23 14.71
C ARG A 282 4.31 9.79 15.19
N LYS A 283 4.30 10.90 15.91
CA LYS A 283 5.49 11.49 16.53
C LYS A 283 5.83 10.77 17.83
N LYS A 284 7.02 11.01 18.36
CA LYS A 284 7.48 10.45 19.65
C LYS A 284 6.69 10.99 20.85
N ASP A 285 6.10 12.18 20.73
CA ASP A 285 5.18 12.76 21.72
C ASP A 285 3.78 12.12 21.72
N GLY A 286 3.51 11.19 20.79
CA GLY A 286 2.21 10.52 20.65
C GLY A 286 1.20 11.23 19.75
N THR A 287 1.52 12.44 19.26
CA THR A 287 0.67 13.17 18.31
C THR A 287 0.81 12.63 16.88
N TYR A 288 -0.12 13.01 16.01
CA TYR A 288 -0.10 12.62 14.59
C TYR A 288 0.14 13.83 13.69
N SER A 289 0.71 13.62 12.51
CA SER A 289 0.85 14.64 11.46
C SER A 289 0.87 14.01 10.07
N LEU A 290 0.49 14.75 9.03
CA LEU A 290 0.57 14.28 7.64
C LEU A 290 1.91 14.62 6.99
N THR A 291 2.67 15.52 7.58
CA THR A 291 3.92 16.04 7.05
C THR A 291 5.10 15.58 7.92
N LEU A 292 6.24 15.39 7.25
CA LEU A 292 7.51 15.18 7.95
C LEU A 292 8.09 16.53 8.39
N PRO A 293 8.74 16.60 9.56
CA PRO A 293 9.47 17.79 9.98
C PRO A 293 10.67 18.06 9.06
N THR A 294 10.89 19.34 8.77
CA THR A 294 12.03 19.82 7.99
C THR A 294 13.17 20.21 8.93
N ASP A 295 13.86 19.24 9.51
CA ASP A 295 15.11 19.48 10.27
C ASP A 295 16.31 18.92 9.49
N PRO A 296 17.16 19.78 8.92
CA PRO A 296 18.33 19.34 8.15
C PRO A 296 19.44 18.75 9.01
N VAL A 297 19.44 19.00 10.33
CA VAL A 297 20.49 18.53 11.24
C VAL A 297 20.17 17.15 11.79
N SER A 298 18.93 16.96 12.28
CA SER A 298 18.51 15.67 12.86
C SER A 298 17.88 14.73 11.83
N GLY A 299 17.47 15.24 10.67
CA GLY A 299 16.78 14.50 9.62
C GLY A 299 15.27 14.43 9.82
N ALA A 300 14.55 14.13 8.74
CA ALA A 300 13.09 14.14 8.70
C ALA A 300 12.41 13.14 9.67
N PHE A 301 13.13 12.09 10.09
CA PHE A 301 12.57 11.02 10.92
C PHE A 301 12.96 11.09 12.40
N SER A 302 13.71 12.10 12.84
CA SER A 302 14.23 12.18 14.22
C SER A 302 13.14 12.22 15.29
N THR A 303 12.02 12.87 14.98
CA THR A 303 10.86 13.04 15.87
C THR A 303 9.72 12.07 15.59
N VAL A 304 9.83 11.25 14.55
CA VAL A 304 8.79 10.29 14.14
C VAL A 304 9.03 8.95 14.84
N SER A 305 7.98 8.35 15.37
CA SER A 305 8.02 7.02 16.01
C SER A 305 7.47 5.92 15.12
N SER A 306 6.44 6.19 14.31
CA SER A 306 5.87 5.21 13.38
C SER A 306 5.18 5.85 12.18
N VAL A 307 5.07 5.11 11.08
CA VAL A 307 4.18 5.46 9.95
C VAL A 307 2.91 4.64 10.08
N VAL A 308 1.76 5.30 10.10
CA VAL A 308 0.45 4.63 10.05
C VAL A 308 -0.04 4.67 8.61
N LEU A 309 -0.27 3.50 8.02
CA LEU A 309 -0.79 3.35 6.67
C LEU A 309 -2.24 2.88 6.70
N THR A 310 -3.04 3.45 5.81
CA THR A 310 -4.45 3.09 5.61
C THR A 310 -4.69 2.72 4.16
N LEU A 311 -5.31 1.57 3.92
CA LEU A 311 -5.67 1.07 2.60
C LEU A 311 -7.19 0.98 2.46
N ALA A 312 -7.73 1.39 1.32
CA ALA A 312 -9.10 1.08 0.92
C ALA A 312 -9.06 0.04 -0.21
N VAL A 313 -9.75 -1.08 0.01
CA VAL A 313 -9.69 -2.26 -0.85
C VAL A 313 -11.09 -2.60 -1.38
N LEU A 314 -11.16 -2.90 -2.67
CA LEU A 314 -12.34 -3.41 -3.36
C LEU A 314 -12.07 -4.85 -3.85
N ASP A 315 -12.97 -5.77 -3.53
CA ASP A 315 -12.81 -7.19 -3.91
C ASP A 315 -12.91 -7.42 -5.43
N ASP A 316 -12.36 -8.54 -5.89
CA ASP A 316 -12.26 -8.88 -7.31
C ASP A 316 -13.60 -8.98 -8.04
N GLU A 317 -14.65 -9.46 -7.38
CA GLU A 317 -15.98 -9.55 -8.01
C GLU A 317 -16.62 -8.18 -8.15
N SER A 318 -16.48 -7.33 -7.12
CA SER A 318 -16.98 -5.96 -7.17
C SER A 318 -16.25 -5.13 -8.23
N ARG A 319 -14.96 -5.38 -8.47
CA ARG A 319 -14.23 -4.73 -9.57
C ARG A 319 -14.80 -5.04 -10.95
N LYS A 320 -15.30 -6.26 -11.17
CA LYS A 320 -15.89 -6.67 -12.46
C LYS A 320 -17.18 -5.91 -12.79
N ILE A 321 -17.91 -5.45 -11.78
CA ILE A 321 -19.15 -4.67 -11.96
C ILE A 321 -18.92 -3.16 -11.98
N VAL A 322 -17.77 -2.69 -11.47
CA VAL A 322 -17.40 -1.26 -11.50
C VAL A 322 -16.79 -0.93 -12.85
N LYS A 323 -17.52 -0.15 -13.66
CA LYS A 323 -17.06 0.26 -15.01
C LYS A 323 -16.08 1.43 -14.99
N ASP A 324 -16.25 2.35 -14.04
CA ASP A 324 -15.42 3.54 -13.89
C ASP A 324 -14.83 3.57 -12.47
N THR A 325 -13.51 3.46 -12.38
CA THR A 325 -12.77 3.46 -11.12
C THR A 325 -12.18 4.83 -10.78
N SER A 326 -12.27 5.81 -11.69
CA SER A 326 -11.60 7.12 -11.55
C SER A 326 -12.10 7.91 -10.33
N LYS A 327 -13.37 7.72 -9.95
CA LYS A 327 -14.02 8.44 -8.84
C LYS A 327 -13.89 7.74 -7.49
N LEU A 328 -13.45 6.48 -7.45
CA LEU A 328 -13.34 5.70 -6.22
C LEU A 328 -12.43 6.37 -5.20
N ALA A 329 -11.27 6.85 -5.66
CA ALA A 329 -10.34 7.56 -4.80
C ALA A 329 -11.02 8.82 -4.26
N THR A 330 -11.53 9.71 -5.11
CA THR A 330 -12.14 11.00 -4.71
C THR A 330 -13.39 10.87 -3.82
N ALA A 331 -14.05 9.71 -3.80
CA ALA A 331 -15.19 9.47 -2.92
C ALA A 331 -14.79 9.40 -1.43
N LEU A 332 -13.55 9.04 -1.14
CA LEU A 332 -13.00 9.09 0.22
C LEU A 332 -12.45 10.49 0.50
N ASP A 333 -12.61 11.00 1.71
CA ASP A 333 -12.12 12.35 2.03
C ASP A 333 -10.61 12.31 2.33
N ASN A 334 -9.92 13.40 1.99
CA ASN A 334 -8.49 13.53 2.29
C ASN A 334 -8.33 13.81 3.79
N PRO A 335 -7.45 13.08 4.49
CA PRO A 335 -7.10 13.46 5.85
C PRO A 335 -6.46 14.85 5.84
N THR A 336 -6.76 15.65 6.86
CA THR A 336 -6.20 17.00 7.05
C THR A 336 -5.34 17.05 8.32
N GLU A 337 -4.45 18.03 8.43
CA GLU A 337 -3.67 18.25 9.66
C GLU A 337 -4.58 18.55 10.87
N ALA A 338 -5.74 19.17 10.65
CA ALA A 338 -6.75 19.37 11.69
C ALA A 338 -7.31 18.04 12.23
N ASN A 339 -7.51 17.04 11.35
CA ASN A 339 -7.91 15.70 11.80
C ASN A 339 -6.81 15.04 12.63
N MET A 340 -5.55 15.20 12.23
CA MET A 340 -4.41 14.63 12.96
C MET A 340 -4.23 15.27 14.34
N ALA A 341 -4.40 16.59 14.43
CA ALA A 341 -4.39 17.32 15.70
C ALA A 341 -5.52 16.88 16.64
N ALA A 342 -6.68 16.52 16.07
CA ALA A 342 -7.81 15.94 16.81
C ALA A 342 -7.66 14.42 17.08
N GLY A 343 -6.54 13.79 16.70
CA GLY A 343 -6.30 12.35 16.87
C GLY A 343 -7.18 11.45 15.97
N THR A 344 -7.82 12.01 14.95
CA THR A 344 -8.67 11.29 14.01
C THR A 344 -7.84 10.76 12.84
N LEU A 345 -7.58 9.45 12.85
CA LEU A 345 -6.74 8.79 11.83
C LEU A 345 -7.46 8.61 10.49
N PRO A 346 -6.74 8.49 9.36
CA PRO A 346 -7.34 8.33 8.03
C PRO A 346 -8.30 7.14 7.94
N GLY A 347 -8.00 6.04 8.64
CA GLY A 347 -8.88 4.86 8.67
C GLY A 347 -10.25 5.15 9.26
N LYS A 348 -10.34 5.99 10.30
CA LYS A 348 -11.63 6.36 10.91
C LYS A 348 -12.46 7.23 9.95
N ILE A 349 -11.83 8.22 9.32
CA ILE A 349 -12.48 9.11 8.34
C ILE A 349 -13.09 8.27 7.20
N TRP A 350 -12.32 7.32 6.68
CA TRP A 350 -12.80 6.49 5.57
C TRP A 350 -13.86 5.47 5.99
N GLN A 351 -13.77 4.93 7.21
CA GLN A 351 -14.79 4.05 7.76
C GLN A 351 -16.14 4.78 7.87
N GLU A 352 -16.15 6.04 8.29
CA GLU A 352 -17.37 6.86 8.34
C GLU A 352 -17.94 7.08 6.93
N ASN A 353 -17.10 7.31 5.93
CA ASN A 353 -17.54 7.50 4.54
C ASN A 353 -18.14 6.24 3.90
N VAL A 354 -17.67 5.04 4.27
CA VAL A 354 -18.17 3.76 3.72
C VAL A 354 -19.24 3.11 4.59
N ALA A 355 -19.55 3.69 5.76
CA ALA A 355 -20.59 3.16 6.66
C ALA A 355 -21.97 3.17 6.00
N ASP A 356 -22.27 4.21 5.22
CA ASP A 356 -23.44 4.27 4.35
C ASP A 356 -23.06 3.94 2.90
N ALA A 357 -23.32 2.71 2.51
CA ALA A 357 -23.03 2.22 1.17
C ALA A 357 -23.80 2.99 0.07
N GLN A 358 -24.99 3.53 0.36
CA GLN A 358 -25.79 4.28 -0.62
C GLN A 358 -25.15 5.63 -0.92
N THR A 359 -24.74 6.36 0.13
CA THR A 359 -24.05 7.64 0.01
C THR A 359 -22.69 7.46 -0.66
N PHE A 360 -21.92 6.45 -0.27
CA PHE A 360 -20.64 6.14 -0.91
C PHE A 360 -20.81 5.76 -2.39
N ALA A 361 -21.75 4.87 -2.71
CA ALA A 361 -22.07 4.47 -4.08
C ALA A 361 -22.37 5.67 -4.98
N SER A 362 -23.18 6.60 -4.47
CA SER A 362 -23.57 7.81 -5.19
C SER A 362 -22.38 8.75 -5.44
N LYS A 363 -21.52 8.95 -4.43
CA LYS A 363 -20.30 9.79 -4.55
C LYS A 363 -19.25 9.17 -5.47
N ALA A 364 -19.07 7.85 -5.40
CA ALA A 364 -18.12 7.10 -6.21
C ALA A 364 -18.64 6.77 -7.62
N GLY A 365 -19.94 6.89 -7.88
CA GLY A 365 -20.54 6.52 -9.18
C GLY A 365 -20.53 5.01 -9.43
N ILE A 366 -20.64 4.19 -8.39
CA ILE A 366 -20.60 2.72 -8.47
C ILE A 366 -21.91 2.08 -7.98
N PRO A 367 -22.21 0.83 -8.35
CA PRO A 367 -23.34 0.11 -7.79
C PRO A 367 -23.24 -0.05 -6.26
N VAL A 368 -24.37 0.03 -5.56
CA VAL A 368 -24.45 -0.15 -4.09
C VAL A 368 -23.92 -1.52 -3.66
N SER A 369 -24.12 -2.53 -4.51
CA SER A 369 -23.57 -3.87 -4.30
C SER A 369 -22.04 -3.88 -4.24
N ALA A 370 -21.35 -3.05 -5.03
CA ALA A 370 -19.89 -2.89 -4.96
C ALA A 370 -19.47 -2.01 -3.77
N ALA A 371 -20.19 -0.91 -3.52
CA ALA A 371 -19.92 -0.01 -2.41
C ALA A 371 -19.93 -0.72 -1.05
N SER A 372 -20.92 -1.61 -0.82
CA SER A 372 -21.02 -2.41 0.41
C SER A 372 -19.85 -3.36 0.66
N ARG A 373 -18.96 -3.54 -0.32
CA ARG A 373 -17.81 -4.45 -0.25
C ARG A 373 -16.47 -3.73 -0.08
N VAL A 374 -16.46 -2.40 -0.09
CA VAL A 374 -15.26 -1.64 0.23
C VAL A 374 -14.85 -1.93 1.67
N ARG A 375 -13.57 -2.26 1.87
CA ARG A 375 -12.98 -2.51 3.18
C ARG A 375 -11.83 -1.55 3.43
N ILE A 376 -11.78 -1.02 4.64
CA ILE A 376 -10.73 -0.10 5.09
C ILE A 376 -9.86 -0.83 6.10
N TYR A 377 -8.56 -0.90 5.80
CA TYR A 377 -7.58 -1.49 6.68
C TYR A 377 -6.57 -0.44 7.13
N GLN A 378 -6.07 -0.55 8.36
CA GLN A 378 -5.06 0.36 8.88
C GLN A 378 -4.03 -0.42 9.68
N ARG A 379 -2.75 -0.08 9.51
CA ARG A 379 -1.64 -0.69 10.27
C ARG A 379 -0.57 0.35 10.57
N SER A 380 0.01 0.26 11.77
CA SER A 380 1.16 1.07 12.17
C SER A 380 2.47 0.31 11.98
N PHE A 381 3.46 0.98 11.41
CA PHE A 381 4.81 0.49 11.14
C PHE A 381 5.81 1.28 11.98
N PRO A 382 6.42 0.68 13.00
CA PRO A 382 7.36 1.38 13.86
C PRO A 382 8.61 1.76 13.07
N LEU A 383 8.98 3.03 13.18
CA LEU A 383 10.26 3.54 12.72
C LEU A 383 11.19 3.55 13.93
N ASN A 384 11.67 2.38 14.35
CA ASN A 384 12.66 2.29 15.43
C ASN A 384 13.88 3.12 15.02
N THR A 385 14.14 4.23 15.70
CA THR A 385 15.40 4.94 15.59
C THR A 385 16.45 4.08 16.29
N PRO A 386 17.53 3.63 15.60
CA PRO A 386 18.62 2.91 16.25
C PRO A 386 19.28 3.75 17.36
#